data_AF-A0A7Y2DQN4-F1
#
_entry.id   AF-A0A7Y2DQN4-F1
#
_cell.length_a   1.000
_cell.length_b   1.000
_cell.length_c   1.000
_cell.angle_alpha   90.00
_cell.angle_beta   90.00
_cell.angle_gamma   90.00
#
_symmetry.space_group_name_H-M   'P 1'
#
loop_
_entity.id
_entity.type
_entity.pdbx_description
1 polymer ?
#
loop_
_entity_poly.entity_id
_entity_poly.type
_entity_poly.pdbx_seq_one_letter_code
_entity_poly.pdbx_strand_id
1 'polypeptide(L)'
;MLFKLSEIHKTYSGNEILKGVSFQVNPYEKVGLVGRNGAGKTTLFRIVTGEESADSGDLSKAKGLKIGLLEQHVDFTENETVHTAALTAFKKLHDIEARMRQLEIAMAEDSSDEILEEYADLQTAFEQQGGFEYTARAEAILLGLKFSKEDWNLETDKLSGGQKNRLGMVRLLLSEADLLLLDEPTNHLDVQTVEWLEEYLTNYDQAYV
;
A
#
# COMPACT_ATOMS: atom_id res chain seq x y z
N MET A 1 -10.62 9.55 -14.16
CA MET A 1 -9.20 9.50 -14.54
C MET A 1 -8.35 9.68 -13.29
N LEU A 2 -7.45 8.75 -12.99
CA LEU A 2 -6.50 8.83 -11.88
C LEU A 2 -5.27 9.62 -12.29
N PHE A 3 -4.62 9.25 -13.41
CA PHE A 3 -3.57 10.06 -14.01
C PHE A 3 -3.55 9.95 -15.53
N LYS A 4 -2.88 10.91 -16.18
CA LYS A 4 -2.61 10.95 -17.61
C LYS A 4 -1.20 11.48 -17.85
N LEU A 5 -0.49 10.78 -18.72
CA LEU A 5 0.80 11.17 -19.29
C LEU A 5 0.58 11.58 -20.74
N SER A 6 1.24 12.64 -21.19
CA SER A 6 1.15 13.14 -22.56
C SER A 6 2.53 13.53 -23.05
N GLU A 7 2.99 12.84 -24.10
CA GLU A 7 4.28 13.01 -24.76
C GLU A 7 5.45 13.06 -23.76
N ILE A 8 5.50 12.10 -22.82
CA ILE A 8 6.55 12.06 -21.81
C ILE A 8 7.85 11.56 -22.44
N HIS A 9 8.90 12.37 -22.33
CA HIS A 9 10.26 11.98 -22.68
C HIS A 9 11.17 11.98 -21.46
N LYS A 10 12.14 11.06 -21.44
CA LYS A 10 13.16 10.99 -20.39
C LYS A 10 14.47 10.43 -20.92
N THR A 11 15.56 11.12 -20.64
CA THR A 11 16.92 10.81 -21.10
C THR A 11 17.87 10.68 -19.91
N TYR A 12 18.69 9.63 -19.90
CA TYR A 12 19.82 9.51 -18.98
C TYR A 12 21.12 9.40 -19.77
N SER A 13 22.10 10.25 -19.45
CA SER A 13 23.44 10.20 -20.04
C SER A 13 23.44 10.15 -21.58
N GLY A 14 22.49 10.84 -22.22
CA GLY A 14 22.31 10.88 -23.67
C GLY A 14 21.52 9.72 -24.28
N ASN A 15 21.08 8.74 -23.48
CA ASN A 15 20.18 7.67 -23.94
C ASN A 15 18.74 7.98 -23.53
N GLU A 16 17.87 8.17 -24.52
CA GLU A 16 16.45 8.42 -24.32
C GLU A 16 15.73 7.11 -23.97
N ILE A 17 15.33 6.98 -22.71
CA ILE A 17 14.68 5.80 -22.15
C ILE A 17 13.17 5.83 -22.37
N LEU A 18 12.52 6.99 -22.19
CA LEU A 18 11.10 7.19 -22.50
C LEU A 18 10.97 8.10 -23.72
N LYS A 19 10.19 7.69 -24.71
CA LYS A 19 10.06 8.34 -26.02
C LYS A 19 8.60 8.62 -26.34
N GLY A 20 8.12 9.83 -26.03
CA GLY A 20 6.74 10.25 -26.35
C GLY A 20 5.68 9.37 -25.70
N VAL A 21 5.85 9.01 -24.42
CA VAL A 21 4.92 8.10 -23.73
C VAL A 21 3.62 8.85 -23.41
N SER A 22 2.52 8.37 -23.98
CA SER A 22 1.17 8.95 -23.87
C SER A 22 0.15 7.87 -23.50
N PHE A 23 -0.38 7.90 -22.28
CA PHE A 23 -1.50 7.05 -21.83
C PHE A 23 -2.19 7.63 -20.60
N GLN A 24 -3.30 7.03 -20.19
CA GLN A 24 -4.03 7.40 -18.99
C GLN A 24 -4.50 6.15 -18.26
N VAL A 25 -4.72 6.27 -16.94
CA VAL A 25 -5.31 5.22 -16.11
C VAL A 25 -6.56 5.78 -15.44
N ASN A 26 -7.64 5.03 -15.50
CA ASN A 26 -8.91 5.35 -14.84
C ASN A 26 -9.11 4.55 -13.56
N PRO A 27 -10.05 4.99 -12.68
CA PRO A 27 -10.43 4.18 -11.52
C PRO A 27 -10.82 2.77 -11.93
N TYR A 28 -10.44 1.79 -11.11
CA TYR A 28 -10.76 0.36 -11.28
C TYR A 28 -10.12 -0.32 -12.51
N GLU A 29 -9.27 0.38 -13.28
CA GLU A 29 -8.53 -0.22 -14.39
C GLU A 29 -7.38 -1.09 -13.87
N LYS A 30 -7.20 -2.23 -14.55
CA LYS A 30 -6.14 -3.21 -14.29
C LYS A 30 -5.22 -3.18 -15.50
N VAL A 31 -4.04 -2.60 -15.35
CA VAL A 31 -3.10 -2.36 -16.45
C VAL A 31 -1.87 -3.22 -16.22
N GLY A 32 -1.36 -3.86 -17.27
CA GLY A 32 -0.08 -4.57 -17.23
C GLY A 32 0.98 -3.79 -17.99
N LEU A 33 2.03 -3.31 -17.31
CA LEU A 33 3.16 -2.66 -17.96
C LEU A 33 4.27 -3.68 -18.29
N VAL A 34 4.36 -4.08 -19.56
CA VAL A 34 5.34 -5.07 -20.03
C VAL A 34 6.50 -4.45 -20.79
N GLY A 35 7.70 -4.96 -20.56
CA GLY A 35 8.90 -4.51 -21.25
C GLY A 35 10.16 -5.14 -20.68
N ARG A 36 11.22 -5.21 -21.50
CA ARG A 36 12.53 -5.74 -21.09
C ARG A 36 13.13 -4.91 -19.94
N ASN A 37 14.05 -5.50 -19.18
CA ASN A 37 14.81 -4.74 -18.18
C ASN A 37 15.52 -3.55 -18.84
N GLY A 38 15.41 -2.38 -18.22
CA GLY A 38 15.92 -1.12 -18.77
C GLY A 38 15.00 -0.43 -19.78
N ALA A 39 13.78 -0.95 -20.05
CA ALA A 39 12.80 -0.30 -20.92
C ALA A 39 12.15 0.97 -20.31
N GLY A 40 12.50 1.34 -19.07
CA GLY A 40 11.99 2.56 -18.42
C GLY A 40 10.75 2.39 -17.55
N LYS A 41 10.35 1.15 -17.20
CA LYS A 41 9.17 0.89 -16.34
C LYS A 41 9.27 1.59 -14.98
N THR A 42 10.36 1.33 -14.25
CA THR A 42 10.66 2.00 -12.97
C THR A 42 10.75 3.52 -13.12
N THR A 43 11.37 4.01 -14.20
CA THR A 43 11.43 5.46 -14.49
C THR A 43 10.04 6.06 -14.68
N LEU A 44 9.15 5.35 -15.37
CA LEU A 44 7.76 5.77 -15.56
C LEU A 44 7.03 5.88 -14.22
N PHE A 45 7.20 4.89 -13.33
CA PHE A 45 6.60 4.92 -12.00
C PHE A 45 7.14 6.08 -11.17
N ARG A 46 8.45 6.34 -11.18
CA ARG A 46 9.04 7.51 -10.49
C ARG A 46 8.49 8.84 -10.99
N ILE A 47 8.22 8.94 -12.30
CA ILE A 47 7.57 10.13 -12.86
C ILE A 47 6.12 10.22 -12.36
N VAL A 48 5.38 9.12 -12.37
CA VAL A 48 3.98 9.06 -11.90
C VAL A 48 3.86 9.27 -10.39
N THR A 49 4.85 8.90 -9.57
CA THR A 49 4.87 9.23 -8.14
C THR A 49 5.37 10.65 -7.88
N GLY A 50 6.19 11.19 -8.79
CA GLY A 50 6.80 12.52 -8.67
C GLY A 50 8.17 12.50 -8.00
N GLU A 51 8.74 11.32 -7.76
CA GLU A 51 10.14 11.14 -7.34
C GLU A 51 11.13 11.64 -8.40
N GLU A 52 10.69 11.68 -9.67
CA GLU A 52 11.50 12.17 -10.78
C GLU A 52 10.67 13.00 -11.76
N SER A 53 11.28 14.03 -12.36
CA SER A 53 10.64 14.83 -13.40
C SER A 53 10.91 14.25 -14.80
N ALA A 54 9.93 14.35 -15.70
CA ALA A 54 10.17 14.17 -17.13
C ALA A 54 11.01 15.32 -17.70
N ASP A 55 11.67 15.10 -18.84
CA ASP A 55 12.42 16.15 -19.55
C ASP A 55 11.49 17.00 -20.43
N SER A 56 10.43 16.39 -20.95
CA SER A 56 9.34 17.06 -21.66
C SER A 56 8.03 16.26 -21.55
N GLY A 57 6.92 16.89 -21.93
CA GLY A 57 5.57 16.35 -21.81
C GLY A 57 4.86 16.81 -20.54
N ASP A 58 3.63 16.31 -20.35
CA ASP A 58 2.75 16.71 -19.25
C ASP A 58 2.23 15.51 -18.47
N LEU A 59 2.25 15.63 -17.13
CA LEU A 59 1.63 14.70 -16.19
C LEU A 59 0.48 15.38 -15.46
N SER A 60 -0.73 14.86 -15.63
CA SER A 60 -1.93 15.29 -14.92
C SER A 60 -2.39 14.18 -13.96
N LYS A 61 -2.63 14.51 -12.69
CA LYS A 61 -3.17 13.58 -11.68
C LYS A 61 -4.49 14.10 -11.10
N ALA A 62 -5.33 13.19 -10.66
CA ALA A 62 -6.50 13.52 -9.86
C ALA A 62 -6.08 14.20 -8.56
N LYS A 63 -6.84 15.20 -8.13
CA LYS A 63 -6.57 15.93 -6.88
C LYS A 63 -6.74 14.97 -5.69
N GLY A 64 -5.71 14.87 -4.85
CA GLY A 64 -5.74 14.02 -3.67
C GLY A 64 -5.50 12.53 -3.93
N LEU A 65 -5.09 12.15 -5.15
CA LEU A 65 -4.78 10.77 -5.50
C LEU A 65 -3.73 10.17 -4.56
N LYS A 66 -4.09 9.08 -3.87
CA LYS A 66 -3.17 8.27 -3.06
C LYS A 66 -2.58 7.17 -3.94
N ILE A 67 -1.27 7.19 -4.12
CA ILE A 67 -0.54 6.17 -4.88
C ILE A 67 0.27 5.32 -3.91
N GLY A 68 0.09 4.00 -3.97
CA GLY A 68 0.96 3.03 -3.31
C GLY A 68 1.99 2.52 -4.31
N LEU A 69 3.28 2.61 -3.98
CA LEU A 69 4.37 2.06 -4.79
C LEU A 69 5.04 0.91 -4.03
N LEU A 70 5.28 -0.21 -4.71
CA LEU A 70 6.13 -1.26 -4.16
C LEU A 70 7.60 -0.83 -4.22
N GLU A 71 8.16 -0.44 -3.08
CA GLU A 71 9.59 -0.09 -2.99
C GLU A 71 10.47 -1.34 -3.01
N GLN A 72 11.59 -1.27 -3.72
CA GLN A 72 12.58 -2.37 -3.79
C GLN A 72 13.35 -2.56 -2.46
N HIS A 73 13.38 -1.52 -1.62
CA HIS A 73 13.94 -1.55 -0.28
C HIS A 73 12.92 -0.98 0.68
N VAL A 74 12.36 -1.83 1.53
CA VAL A 74 11.40 -1.42 2.55
C VAL A 74 12.13 -1.28 3.87
N ASP A 75 12.23 -0.03 4.32
CA ASP A 75 12.68 0.28 5.67
C ASP A 75 11.51 0.10 6.64
N PHE A 76 11.80 -0.61 7.73
CA PHE A 76 10.86 -0.83 8.83
C PHE A 76 11.36 -0.07 10.06
N THR A 77 10.45 0.24 10.97
CA THR A 77 10.83 0.90 12.22
C THR A 77 11.64 -0.05 13.08
N GLU A 78 12.66 0.45 13.78
CA GLU A 78 13.46 -0.37 14.70
C GLU A 78 12.57 -1.03 15.76
N ASN A 79 12.82 -2.31 16.04
CA ASN A 79 12.07 -3.13 17.00
C ASN A 79 10.57 -3.30 16.68
N GLU A 80 10.14 -3.01 15.46
CA GLU A 80 8.78 -3.30 15.00
C GLU A 80 8.62 -4.81 14.74
N THR A 81 7.49 -5.39 15.11
CA THR A 81 7.17 -6.78 14.75
C THR A 81 6.50 -6.86 13.39
N VAL A 82 6.54 -8.02 12.73
CA VAL A 82 5.83 -8.28 11.46
C VAL A 82 4.36 -7.85 11.53
N HIS A 83 3.66 -8.21 12.62
CA HIS A 83 2.26 -7.86 12.81
C HIS A 83 2.05 -6.35 12.95
N THR A 84 2.89 -5.69 13.75
CA THR A 84 2.82 -4.23 13.92
C THR A 84 3.07 -3.52 12.60
N ALA A 85 4.09 -3.94 11.85
CA ALA A 85 4.42 -3.41 10.53
C ALA A 85 3.27 -3.52 9.53
N ALA A 86 2.53 -4.63 9.54
CA ALA A 86 1.34 -4.80 8.71
C ALA A 86 0.22 -3.84 9.13
N LEU A 87 -0.04 -3.72 10.44
CA LEU A 87 -1.09 -2.84 10.97
C LEU A 87 -0.77 -1.35 10.85
N THR A 88 0.49 -0.97 10.62
CA THR A 88 0.89 0.43 10.40
C THR A 88 0.15 1.07 9.22
N ALA A 89 -0.30 0.29 8.24
CA ALA A 89 -1.19 0.76 7.17
C ALA A 89 -2.54 1.30 7.69
N PHE A 90 -3.00 0.79 8.84
CA PHE A 90 -4.24 1.16 9.52
C PHE A 90 -3.99 1.94 10.82
N LYS A 91 -2.86 2.64 10.94
CA LYS A 91 -2.51 3.37 12.18
C LYS A 91 -3.68 4.19 12.74
N LYS A 92 -4.43 4.89 11.89
CA LYS A 92 -5.59 5.68 12.31
C LYS A 92 -6.70 4.83 12.94
N LEU A 93 -7.02 3.67 12.37
CA LEU A 93 -8.01 2.74 12.95
C LEU A 93 -7.49 2.17 14.28
N HIS A 94 -6.20 1.83 14.34
CA HIS A 94 -5.58 1.36 15.57
C HIS A 94 -5.63 2.40 16.69
N ASP A 95 -5.34 3.67 16.37
CA ASP A 95 -5.42 4.79 17.32
C ASP A 95 -6.87 5.02 17.80
N ILE A 96 -7.86 4.94 16.89
CA ILE A 96 -9.28 5.02 17.23
C ILE A 96 -9.68 3.89 18.18
N GLU A 97 -9.32 2.64 17.87
CA GLU A 97 -9.61 1.48 18.72
C GLU A 97 -8.99 1.61 20.11
N ALA A 98 -7.72 2.04 20.18
CA ALA A 98 -7.03 2.27 21.44
C ALA A 98 -7.71 3.35 22.29
N ARG A 99 -8.18 4.44 21.65
CA ARG A 99 -8.93 5.50 22.34
C ARG A 99 -10.30 5.01 22.80
N MET A 100 -11.03 4.25 21.98
CA MET A 100 -12.32 3.65 22.37
C MET A 100 -12.17 2.78 23.63
N ARG A 101 -11.13 1.93 23.69
CA ARG A 101 -10.85 1.11 24.89
C ARG A 101 -10.56 1.95 26.13
N GLN A 102 -9.86 3.09 25.98
CA GLN A 102 -9.61 4.00 27.09
C GLN A 102 -10.91 4.65 27.59
N LEU A 103 -11.80 5.06 26.67
CA LEU A 103 -13.11 5.61 27.02
C LEU A 103 -13.99 4.55 27.70
N GLU A 104 -13.98 3.30 27.25
CA GLU A 104 -14.70 2.19 27.90
C GLU A 104 -14.27 1.99 29.36
N ILE A 105 -12.97 2.08 29.65
CA ILE A 105 -12.44 2.01 31.01
C ILE A 105 -12.89 3.24 31.81
N ALA A 106 -12.81 4.45 31.23
CA ALA A 106 -13.21 5.68 31.89
C ALA A 106 -14.72 5.71 32.21
N MET A 107 -15.56 5.15 31.33
CA MET A 107 -17.01 5.03 31.54
C MET A 107 -17.39 4.23 32.79
N ALA A 108 -16.51 3.35 33.28
CA ALA A 108 -16.72 2.62 34.52
C ALA A 108 -16.67 3.52 35.76
N GLU A 109 -16.00 4.68 35.67
CA GLU A 109 -15.83 5.65 36.76
C GLU A 109 -16.60 6.96 36.52
N ASP A 110 -16.68 7.41 35.27
CA ASP A 110 -17.33 8.65 34.85
C ASP A 110 -18.16 8.41 33.57
N SER A 111 -19.48 8.50 33.70
CA SER A 111 -20.44 8.37 32.59
C SER A 111 -20.97 9.73 32.14
N SER A 112 -20.12 10.75 32.11
CA SER A 112 -20.45 12.07 31.59
C SER A 112 -20.87 12.01 30.12
N ASP A 113 -21.77 12.92 29.74
CA ASP A 113 -22.26 13.04 28.35
C ASP A 113 -21.09 13.25 27.36
N GLU A 114 -20.03 13.92 27.80
CA GLU A 114 -18.80 14.17 27.03
C GLU A 114 -18.08 12.87 26.62
N ILE A 115 -17.94 11.91 27.55
CA ILE A 115 -17.30 10.61 27.29
C ILE A 115 -18.17 9.76 26.37
N LEU A 116 -19.49 9.80 26.57
CA LEU A 116 -20.45 9.07 25.75
C LEU A 116 -20.50 9.60 24.31
N GLU A 117 -20.47 10.93 24.13
CA GLU A 117 -20.46 11.57 22.82
C GLU A 117 -19.15 11.28 22.06
N GLU A 118 -17.99 11.40 22.74
CA GLU A 118 -16.69 11.07 22.11
C GLU A 118 -16.63 9.60 21.67
N TYR A 119 -17.11 8.67 22.51
CA TYR A 119 -17.13 7.25 22.16
C TYR A 119 -18.06 6.97 20.97
N ALA A 120 -19.25 7.57 20.93
CA ALA A 120 -20.20 7.39 19.84
C ALA A 120 -19.65 7.89 18.50
N ASP A 121 -18.97 9.04 18.51
CA ASP A 121 -18.30 9.60 17.33
C ASP A 121 -17.16 8.69 16.84
N LEU A 122 -16.31 8.23 17.77
CA LEU A 122 -15.21 7.33 17.43
C LEU A 122 -15.70 5.97 16.92
N GLN A 123 -16.73 5.40 17.55
CA GLN A 123 -17.34 4.14 17.11
C GLN A 123 -17.90 4.26 15.69
N THR A 124 -18.62 5.36 15.40
CA THR A 124 -19.15 5.64 14.06
C THR A 124 -18.01 5.77 13.05
N ALA A 125 -16.95 6.52 13.39
CA ALA A 125 -15.80 6.70 12.51
C ALA A 125 -15.02 5.39 12.28
N PHE A 126 -14.93 4.55 13.31
CA PHE A 126 -14.29 3.23 13.27
C PHE A 126 -15.04 2.29 12.33
N GLU A 127 -16.37 2.22 12.47
CA GLU A 127 -17.23 1.39 11.61
C GLU A 127 -17.14 1.83 10.14
N GLN A 128 -17.27 3.14 9.87
CA GLN A 128 -17.22 3.68 8.51
C GLN A 128 -15.88 3.44 7.79
N GLN A 129 -14.79 3.28 8.55
CA GLN A 129 -13.46 2.99 8.02
C GLN A 129 -13.14 1.47 8.01
N GLY A 130 -14.09 0.59 8.34
CA GLY A 130 -13.89 -0.86 8.33
C GLY A 130 -13.11 -1.40 9.53
N GLY A 131 -13.17 -0.71 10.67
CA GLY A 131 -12.45 -1.05 11.91
C GLY A 131 -12.75 -2.43 12.49
N PHE A 132 -13.89 -3.04 12.17
CA PHE A 132 -14.18 -4.40 12.65
C PHE A 132 -13.48 -5.51 11.84
N GLU A 133 -12.97 -5.19 10.65
CA GLU A 133 -12.41 -6.17 9.72
C GLU A 133 -10.91 -5.96 9.44
N TYR A 134 -10.33 -4.80 9.79
CA TYR A 134 -8.96 -4.45 9.40
C TYR A 134 -7.91 -5.43 9.92
N THR A 135 -8.07 -5.96 11.14
CA THR A 135 -7.16 -6.96 11.73
C THR A 135 -7.25 -8.28 10.97
N ALA A 136 -8.46 -8.79 10.75
CA ALA A 136 -8.70 -10.01 9.99
C ALA A 136 -8.17 -9.89 8.54
N ARG A 137 -8.33 -8.72 7.91
CA ARG A 137 -7.76 -8.42 6.59
C ARG A 137 -6.24 -8.45 6.62
N ALA A 138 -5.60 -7.81 7.61
CA ALA A 138 -4.15 -7.83 7.76
C ALA A 138 -3.61 -9.25 7.96
N GLU A 139 -4.25 -10.04 8.82
CA GLU A 139 -3.89 -11.45 9.06
C GLU A 139 -4.04 -12.31 7.80
N ALA A 140 -5.12 -12.12 7.02
CA ALA A 140 -5.35 -12.85 5.78
C ALA A 140 -4.26 -12.58 4.73
N ILE A 141 -3.84 -11.31 4.57
CA ILE A 141 -2.75 -10.94 3.65
C ILE A 141 -1.39 -11.44 4.14
N LEU A 142 -1.12 -11.35 5.45
CA LEU A 142 0.09 -11.93 6.05
C LEU A 142 0.20 -13.43 5.75
N LEU A 143 -0.87 -14.19 5.98
CA LEU A 143 -0.91 -15.63 5.70
C LEU A 143 -0.72 -15.91 4.20
N GLY A 144 -1.39 -15.15 3.33
CA GLY A 144 -1.24 -15.24 1.87
C GLY A 144 0.18 -15.03 1.37
N LEU A 145 0.91 -14.11 2.01
CA LEU A 145 2.33 -13.83 1.73
C LEU A 145 3.30 -14.66 2.60
N LYS A 146 2.82 -15.80 3.12
CA LYS A 146 3.58 -16.82 3.83
C LYS A 146 4.23 -16.34 5.14
N PHE A 147 3.56 -15.46 5.88
CA PHE A 147 3.86 -15.20 7.28
C PHE A 147 2.93 -16.04 8.15
N SER A 148 3.50 -17.04 8.82
CA SER A 148 2.77 -17.84 9.80
C SER A 148 2.48 -17.03 11.06
N LYS A 149 1.57 -17.51 11.91
CA LYS A 149 1.26 -16.85 13.19
C LYS A 149 2.48 -16.75 14.12
N GLU A 150 3.45 -17.65 13.98
CA GLU A 150 4.69 -17.63 14.74
C GLU A 150 5.60 -16.48 14.30
N ASP A 151 5.56 -16.11 13.01
CA ASP A 151 6.35 -15.02 12.45
C ASP A 151 5.85 -13.63 12.89
N TRP A 152 4.59 -13.52 13.32
CA TRP A 152 3.94 -12.24 13.63
C TRP A 152 4.63 -11.45 14.75
N ASN A 153 5.26 -12.16 15.69
CA ASN A 153 6.01 -11.58 16.80
C ASN A 153 7.50 -11.39 16.51
N LEU A 154 7.96 -11.84 15.34
CA LEU A 154 9.35 -11.67 14.93
C LEU A 154 9.61 -10.20 14.60
N GLU A 155 10.74 -9.69 15.08
CA GLU A 155 11.23 -8.35 14.72
C GLU A 155 11.55 -8.28 13.22
N THR A 156 11.19 -7.18 12.58
CA THR A 156 11.43 -6.94 11.15
C THR A 156 12.91 -7.01 10.77
N ASP A 157 13.82 -6.68 11.70
CA ASP A 157 15.27 -6.76 11.51
C ASP A 157 15.81 -8.18 11.35
N LYS A 158 15.08 -9.19 11.86
CA LYS A 158 15.45 -10.61 11.75
C LYS A 158 14.98 -11.24 10.45
N LEU A 159 14.20 -10.52 9.64
CA LEU A 159 13.69 -11.00 8.35
C LEU A 159 14.80 -11.01 7.29
N SER A 160 14.82 -12.05 6.47
CA SER A 160 15.60 -12.07 5.22
C SER A 160 15.12 -10.99 4.25
N GLY A 161 15.97 -10.58 3.29
CA GLY A 161 15.57 -9.59 2.28
C GLY A 161 14.30 -9.96 1.50
N GLY A 162 14.12 -11.25 1.17
CA GLY A 162 12.88 -11.73 0.54
C GLY A 162 11.66 -11.62 1.46
N GLN A 163 11.81 -11.91 2.75
CA GLN A 163 10.73 -11.68 3.74
C GLN A 163 10.42 -10.19 3.91
N LYS A 164 11.43 -9.32 3.96
CA LYS A 164 11.23 -7.86 4.00
C LYS A 164 10.44 -7.37 2.79
N ASN A 165 10.78 -7.83 1.59
CA ASN A 165 10.03 -7.49 0.37
C ASN A 165 8.58 -7.98 0.42
N ARG A 166 8.33 -9.21 0.91
CA ARG A 166 6.95 -9.70 1.11
C ARG A 166 6.19 -8.87 2.15
N LEU A 167 6.81 -8.47 3.25
CA LEU A 167 6.16 -7.60 4.23
C LEU A 167 5.90 -6.20 3.67
N GLY A 168 6.77 -5.71 2.78
CA GLY A 168 6.53 -4.54 1.94
C GLY A 168 5.26 -4.65 1.10
N MET A 169 5.10 -5.79 0.41
CA MET A 169 3.89 -6.11 -0.34
C MET A 169 2.66 -6.15 0.58
N VAL A 170 2.75 -6.75 1.77
CA VAL A 170 1.65 -6.73 2.77
C VAL A 170 1.22 -5.29 3.05
N ARG A 171 2.16 -4.41 3.39
CA ARG A 171 1.87 -2.99 3.69
C ARG A 171 1.24 -2.27 2.50
N LEU A 172 1.74 -2.54 1.30
CA LEU A 172 1.21 -1.97 0.07
C LEU A 172 -0.23 -2.42 -0.19
N LEU A 173 -0.52 -3.72 -0.08
CA LEU A 173 -1.86 -4.26 -0.32
C LEU A 173 -2.89 -3.86 0.75
N LEU A 174 -2.42 -3.60 1.98
CA LEU A 174 -3.22 -3.04 3.06
C LEU A 174 -3.36 -1.51 2.98
N SER A 175 -2.55 -0.84 2.15
CA SER A 175 -2.68 0.60 1.97
C SER A 175 -4.03 0.94 1.34
N GLU A 176 -4.65 2.02 1.82
CA GLU A 176 -5.85 2.61 1.23
C GLU A 176 -5.50 3.48 0.00
N ALA A 177 -4.61 2.98 -0.86
CA ALA A 177 -4.24 3.67 -2.09
C ALA A 177 -5.36 3.57 -3.13
N ASP A 178 -5.57 4.66 -3.88
CA ASP A 178 -6.50 4.69 -5.02
C ASP A 178 -5.88 4.01 -6.27
N LEU A 179 -4.55 3.91 -6.28
CA LEU A 179 -3.75 3.31 -7.35
C LEU A 179 -2.55 2.58 -6.74
N LEU A 180 -2.40 1.30 -7.08
CA LEU A 180 -1.17 0.54 -6.81
C LEU A 180 -0.26 0.56 -8.04
N LEU A 181 1.03 0.82 -7.82
CA LEU A 181 2.09 0.67 -8.80
C LEU A 181 2.99 -0.48 -8.37
N LEU A 182 2.99 -1.55 -9.16
CA LEU A 182 3.63 -2.82 -8.83
C LEU A 182 4.86 -3.02 -9.73
N ASP A 183 6.04 -2.63 -9.27
CA ASP A 183 7.27 -2.81 -10.06
C ASP A 183 7.85 -4.22 -9.83
N GLU A 184 7.70 -5.09 -10.82
CA GLU A 184 8.14 -6.50 -10.78
C GLU A 184 7.67 -7.25 -9.50
N PRO A 185 6.34 -7.25 -9.21
CA PRO A 185 5.80 -7.69 -7.92
C PRO A 185 6.01 -9.19 -7.63
N THR A 186 6.27 -9.98 -8.65
CA THR A 186 6.51 -11.43 -8.55
C THR A 186 7.97 -11.77 -8.24
N ASN A 187 8.87 -10.79 -8.24
CA ASN A 187 10.27 -11.04 -7.92
C ASN A 187 10.40 -11.56 -6.49
N HIS A 188 11.22 -12.60 -6.32
CA HIS A 188 11.47 -13.24 -5.03
C HIS A 188 10.25 -13.97 -4.41
N LEU A 189 9.15 -14.10 -5.15
CA LEU A 189 8.00 -14.93 -4.77
C LEU A 189 8.16 -16.34 -5.35
N ASP A 190 7.71 -17.34 -4.61
CA ASP A 190 7.52 -18.68 -5.16
C ASP A 190 6.18 -18.78 -5.90
N VAL A 191 6.01 -19.85 -6.68
CA VAL A 191 4.85 -20.06 -7.56
C VAL A 191 3.52 -19.95 -6.80
N GLN A 192 3.42 -20.57 -5.63
CA GLN A 192 2.19 -20.53 -4.82
C GLN A 192 1.85 -19.12 -4.35
N THR A 193 2.87 -18.33 -4.01
CA THR A 193 2.68 -16.94 -3.57
C THR A 193 2.31 -16.03 -4.75
N VAL A 194 2.83 -16.32 -5.94
CA VAL A 194 2.43 -15.63 -7.18
C VAL A 194 0.96 -15.92 -7.51
N GLU A 195 0.53 -17.18 -7.48
CA GLU A 195 -0.86 -17.58 -7.72
C GLU A 195 -1.81 -16.88 -6.74
N TRP A 196 -1.46 -16.85 -5.45
CA TRP A 196 -2.23 -16.12 -4.45
C TRP A 196 -2.32 -14.62 -4.74
N LEU A 197 -1.21 -13.99 -5.14
CA LEU A 197 -1.17 -12.57 -5.48
C LEU A 197 -2.02 -12.25 -6.72
N GLU A 198 -2.00 -13.13 -7.74
CA GLU A 198 -2.84 -13.01 -8.93
C GLU A 198 -4.33 -13.08 -8.56
N GLU A 199 -4.72 -14.03 -7.71
CA GLU A 199 -6.10 -14.15 -7.21
C GLU A 199 -6.51 -12.91 -6.41
N TYR A 200 -5.63 -12.39 -5.56
CA TYR A 200 -5.87 -11.19 -4.78
C TYR A 200 -6.08 -9.97 -5.68
N LEU A 201 -5.17 -9.71 -6.63
CA LEU A 201 -5.26 -8.56 -7.55
C LEU A 201 -6.45 -8.67 -8.52
N THR A 202 -6.84 -9.90 -8.89
CA THR A 202 -8.05 -10.15 -9.68
C THR A 202 -9.31 -9.68 -8.96
N ASN A 203 -9.35 -9.76 -7.62
CA ASN A 203 -10.46 -9.30 -6.79
C ASN A 203 -10.22 -7.93 -6.13
N TYR A 204 -9.08 -7.29 -6.39
CA TYR A 204 -8.80 -5.97 -5.87
C TYR A 204 -9.69 -4.92 -6.54
N ASP A 205 -10.36 -4.12 -5.72
CA ASP A 205 -11.38 -3.16 -6.17
C ASP A 205 -10.77 -1.95 -6.86
N GLN A 206 -9.59 -1.48 -6.42
CA GLN A 206 -8.96 -0.25 -6.94
C GLN A 206 -8.11 -0.52 -8.18
N ALA A 207 -7.63 0.56 -8.81
CA ALA A 207 -6.76 0.45 -9.97
C ALA A 207 -5.36 -0.04 -9.59
N TYR A 208 -4.71 -0.77 -10.51
CA TYR A 208 -3.29 -1.09 -10.39
C TYR A 208 -2.61 -1.15 -11.76
N VAL A 209 -1.29 -0.91 -11.74
CA VAL A 209 -0.39 -0.93 -12.91
C VAL A 209 0.83 -1.79 -12.61
#